data_AF-A0AAD8TMD7-F1
#
_entry.id   AF-A0AAD8TMD7-F1
#
_cell.length_a   1.000
_cell.length_b   1.000
_cell.length_c   1.000
_cell.angle_alpha   90.00
_cell.angle_beta   90.00
_cell.angle_gamma   90.00
#
_symmetry.space_group_name_H-M   'P 1'
#
loop_
_entity.id
_entity.type
_entity.pdbx_description
1 polymer ?
#
loop_
_entity_poly.entity_id
_entity_poly.type
_entity_poly.pdbx_seq_one_letter_code
_entity_poly.pdbx_strand_id
1 'polypeptide(L)'
;MALQLAIQSLHTSLSRYPLNKPTTKPRSTGHQQPQEPAATTSSRRSLATAAVALIVSNLLPPTTGAAGALDLDLRITIPEQSSEEAEANVRTHARNLVRVKEYIDARSWRELQAALRASASNLKQDLYAIIQAKPGSQRPELRRLYSELFNSVTRLDYAARDKDEVQVKECYGNIVAAIDQIFARIM
;
A
#
# COMPACT_ATOMS: atom_id res chain seq x y z
N MET A 1 -41.05 -47.74 -25.12
CA MET A 1 -39.85 -47.15 -24.49
C MET A 1 -40.25 -46.67 -23.11
N ALA A 2 -40.06 -47.53 -22.12
CA ALA A 2 -40.48 -47.31 -20.74
C ALA A 2 -39.23 -47.11 -19.88
N LEU A 3 -39.11 -45.97 -19.21
CA LEU A 3 -38.97 -45.95 -17.75
C LEU A 3 -39.14 -44.51 -17.26
N GLN A 4 -40.26 -44.27 -16.60
CA GLN A 4 -40.51 -43.09 -15.79
C GLN A 4 -40.27 -43.46 -14.33
N LEU A 5 -39.73 -42.49 -13.58
CA LEU A 5 -39.96 -42.23 -12.16
C LEU A 5 -39.45 -43.25 -11.13
N ALA A 6 -38.51 -42.80 -10.29
CA ALA A 6 -38.63 -42.97 -8.84
C ALA A 6 -37.72 -41.94 -8.13
N ILE A 7 -38.37 -41.00 -7.46
CA ILE A 7 -37.82 -40.01 -6.52
C ILE A 7 -37.96 -40.59 -5.10
N GLN A 8 -37.12 -40.10 -4.17
CA GLN A 8 -37.15 -40.28 -2.70
C GLN A 8 -36.65 -41.65 -2.23
N SER A 9 -35.83 -41.81 -1.18
CA SER A 9 -35.50 -41.04 0.01
C SER A 9 -34.21 -41.67 0.60
N LEU A 10 -33.35 -41.01 1.38
CA LEU A 10 -33.48 -40.91 2.83
C LEU A 10 -32.37 -40.04 3.43
N HIS A 11 -32.76 -39.50 4.57
CA HIS A 11 -32.21 -38.44 5.40
C HIS A 11 -30.93 -38.83 6.17
N THR A 12 -30.09 -37.82 6.43
CA THR A 12 -29.26 -37.59 7.64
C THR A 12 -28.31 -38.68 8.18
N SER A 13 -27.02 -38.32 8.23
CA SER A 13 -26.19 -38.63 9.40
C SER A 13 -25.37 -37.41 9.80
N LEU A 14 -25.78 -36.78 10.89
CA LEU A 14 -24.99 -35.84 11.68
C LEU A 14 -23.92 -36.64 12.45
N SER A 15 -22.65 -36.33 12.27
CA SER A 15 -21.64 -36.72 13.25
C SER A 15 -20.72 -35.56 13.59
N ARG A 16 -20.70 -35.30 14.90
CA ARG A 16 -20.00 -34.25 15.64
C ARG A 16 -18.49 -34.50 15.60
N TYR A 17 -17.71 -33.48 15.25
CA TYR A 17 -16.27 -33.46 15.52
C TYR A 17 -16.03 -32.95 16.96
N PRO A 18 -15.28 -33.67 17.80
CA PRO A 18 -15.06 -33.28 19.18
C PRO A 18 -13.92 -32.26 19.35
N LEU A 19 -14.17 -31.36 20.29
CA LEU A 19 -13.27 -30.39 20.91
C LEU A 19 -12.38 -31.09 21.94
N ASN A 20 -11.05 -31.12 21.72
CA ASN A 20 -10.11 -31.63 22.72
C ASN A 20 -9.01 -30.59 23.03
N LYS A 21 -8.99 -30.11 24.28
CA LYS A 21 -7.84 -29.57 25.04
C LYS A 21 -7.60 -30.50 26.23
N PRO A 22 -6.35 -30.73 26.67
CA PRO A 22 -5.96 -30.39 28.06
C PRO A 22 -4.47 -29.91 28.21
N THR A 23 -4.15 -28.79 28.88
CA THR A 23 -3.73 -28.55 30.31
C THR A 23 -2.27 -28.85 30.74
N THR A 24 -1.51 -27.76 30.97
CA THR A 24 -0.63 -27.38 32.13
C THR A 24 0.68 -28.08 32.60
N LYS A 25 1.77 -27.24 32.62
CA LYS A 25 2.81 -26.93 33.67
C LYS A 25 3.97 -27.93 33.95
N PRO A 26 5.12 -27.54 34.60
CA PRO A 26 5.69 -26.21 34.99
C PRO A 26 7.22 -25.97 34.74
N ARG A 27 7.64 -24.69 34.86
CA ARG A 27 8.84 -24.06 35.50
C ARG A 27 10.20 -24.80 35.58
N SER A 28 11.29 -24.14 35.12
CA SER A 28 12.48 -23.86 35.95
C SER A 28 13.43 -22.81 35.34
N THR A 29 14.14 -22.16 36.25
CA THR A 29 14.97 -20.95 36.20
C THR A 29 16.47 -21.28 36.09
N GLY A 30 17.27 -20.31 35.65
CA GLY A 30 18.74 -20.27 35.82
C GLY A 30 19.48 -20.32 34.48
N HIS A 31 20.56 -19.60 34.21
CA HIS A 31 21.37 -18.68 35.02
C HIS A 31 22.26 -17.87 34.05
N GLN A 32 22.56 -16.63 34.46
CA GLN A 32 23.86 -15.95 34.32
C GLN A 32 24.43 -15.69 32.91
N GLN A 33 24.41 -14.41 32.52
CA GLN A 33 25.37 -13.81 31.61
C GLN A 33 26.44 -13.10 32.46
N PRO A 34 27.71 -13.52 32.43
CA PRO A 34 28.80 -12.77 33.02
C PRO A 34 29.13 -11.54 32.16
N GLN A 35 29.24 -10.39 32.81
CA GLN A 35 30.06 -9.28 32.31
C GLN A 35 31.53 -9.66 32.52
N GLU A 36 32.34 -9.54 31.47
CA GLU A 36 33.78 -9.33 31.63
C GLU A 36 34.24 -8.23 30.66
N PRO A 37 34.97 -7.21 31.14
CA PRO A 37 35.56 -6.16 30.31
C PRO A 37 37.02 -6.47 30.00
N ALA A 38 37.39 -6.50 28.72
CA ALA A 38 38.78 -6.38 28.30
C ALA A 38 38.89 -5.88 26.86
N ALA A 39 39.24 -4.61 26.68
CA ALA A 39 39.92 -4.15 25.48
C ALA A 39 40.87 -3.00 25.83
N THR A 40 42.13 -3.29 25.60
CA THR A 40 43.34 -2.54 25.89
C THR A 40 43.56 -1.44 24.85
N THR A 41 43.87 -0.23 25.34
CA THR A 41 44.86 0.74 24.85
C THR A 41 44.90 1.24 23.39
N SER A 42 44.90 2.58 23.32
CA SER A 42 45.71 3.46 22.45
C SER A 42 45.16 3.83 21.07
N SER A 43 44.74 5.10 20.89
CA SER A 43 45.62 6.11 20.25
C SER A 43 44.94 7.48 20.12
N ARG A 44 45.42 8.42 20.94
CA ARG A 44 45.74 9.84 20.70
C ARG A 44 44.97 10.60 19.61
N ARG A 45 44.26 11.65 20.03
CA ARG A 45 44.35 13.05 19.51
C ARG A 45 43.54 13.96 20.44
N SER A 46 44.23 14.64 21.35
CA SER A 46 43.69 15.79 22.09
C SER A 46 44.70 16.91 21.93
N LEU A 47 44.27 17.99 21.28
CA LEU A 47 44.90 19.29 21.33
C LEU A 47 43.79 20.27 21.71
N ALA A 48 43.69 20.53 23.00
CA ALA A 48 43.06 21.72 23.52
C ALA A 48 44.07 22.87 23.42
N THR A 49 43.66 24.00 22.86
CA THR A 49 44.22 25.30 23.23
C THR A 49 43.04 26.27 23.39
N ALA A 50 42.94 26.80 24.61
CA ALA A 50 42.01 27.83 25.00
C ALA A 50 42.59 29.21 24.67
N ALA A 51 41.74 30.17 24.33
CA ALA A 51 42.00 31.58 24.60
C ALA A 51 40.67 32.34 24.75
N VAL A 52 40.67 33.24 25.72
CA VAL A 52 39.57 33.88 26.43
C VAL A 52 39.41 35.35 25.98
N ALA A 53 38.24 35.94 26.28
CA ALA A 53 37.96 37.38 26.50
C ALA A 53 37.44 38.21 25.31
N LEU A 54 36.54 39.21 25.44
CA LEU A 54 35.65 39.73 26.50
C LEU A 54 34.76 40.86 25.87
N ILE A 55 33.47 40.93 26.26
CA ILE A 55 32.61 42.14 26.50
C ILE A 55 32.12 43.00 25.29
N VAL A 56 30.79 43.21 25.17
CA VAL A 56 30.02 44.47 25.41
C VAL A 56 28.58 44.32 24.88
N SER A 57 27.60 44.52 25.76
CA SER A 57 26.15 44.59 25.51
C SER A 57 25.75 45.82 24.69
N ASN A 58 24.71 45.71 23.85
CA ASN A 58 23.69 46.76 23.69
C ASN A 58 22.40 46.29 22.95
N LEU A 59 21.27 46.42 23.66
CA LEU A 59 19.91 46.86 23.24
C LEU A 59 19.21 46.32 21.98
N LEU A 60 18.07 45.61 22.17
CA LEU A 60 16.74 45.85 21.53
C LEU A 60 15.65 44.94 22.18
N PRO A 61 14.32 45.15 21.98
CA PRO A 61 13.32 45.22 23.04
C PRO A 61 12.47 43.92 23.15
N PRO A 62 11.61 43.78 24.16
CA PRO A 62 10.70 42.64 24.25
C PRO A 62 9.62 42.75 23.18
N THR A 63 9.60 41.84 22.19
CA THR A 63 8.41 41.69 21.35
C THR A 63 7.35 40.97 22.15
N THR A 64 6.36 41.76 22.55
CA THR A 64 5.03 41.39 23.00
C THR A 64 4.55 40.07 22.42
N GLY A 65 3.97 39.24 23.28
CA GLY A 65 3.38 37.96 22.92
C GLY A 65 2.41 38.10 21.73
N ALA A 66 2.71 37.38 20.67
CA ALA A 66 1.70 36.99 19.70
C ALA A 66 1.42 35.52 19.98
N ALA A 67 0.32 35.26 20.70
CA ALA A 67 -0.41 34.02 20.53
C ALA A 67 -0.87 33.99 19.07
N GLY A 68 0.03 33.54 18.19
CA GLY A 68 -0.31 33.18 16.83
C GLY A 68 -1.14 31.92 16.90
N ALA A 69 -2.42 32.06 17.23
CA ALA A 69 -3.42 31.14 16.71
C ALA A 69 -3.34 31.31 15.19
N LEU A 70 -2.60 30.39 14.57
CA LEU A 70 -2.63 30.11 13.16
C LEU A 70 -4.05 29.68 12.82
N ASP A 71 -4.91 30.68 12.64
CA ASP A 71 -6.20 30.63 11.97
C ASP A 71 -5.92 30.32 10.50
N LEU A 72 -5.54 29.07 10.27
CA LEU A 72 -5.54 28.48 8.95
C LEU A 72 -7.00 28.25 8.62
N ASP A 73 -7.65 29.25 8.01
CA ASP A 73 -8.86 29.06 7.22
C ASP A 73 -8.51 28.10 6.08
N LEU A 74 -8.49 26.80 6.41
CA LEU A 74 -8.37 25.68 5.50
C LEU A 74 -9.72 25.56 4.78
N ARG A 75 -10.12 26.61 4.07
CA ARG A 75 -10.97 26.49 2.92
C ARG A 75 -10.16 25.77 1.85
N ILE A 76 -9.94 24.48 2.08
CA ILE A 76 -9.49 23.50 1.11
C ILE A 76 -10.64 23.43 0.11
N THR A 77 -10.73 24.43 -0.76
CA THR A 77 -11.41 24.29 -2.02
C THR A 77 -10.61 23.23 -2.74
N ILE A 78 -11.06 21.98 -2.63
CA ILE A 78 -10.75 20.93 -3.59
C ILE A 78 -10.94 21.65 -4.93
N PRO A 79 -9.88 21.84 -5.74
CA PRO A 79 -10.09 22.34 -7.08
C PRO A 79 -11.18 21.46 -7.68
N GLU A 80 -12.28 22.05 -8.12
CA GLU A 80 -13.28 21.39 -8.97
C GLU A 80 -12.53 21.04 -10.26
N GLN A 81 -11.68 20.02 -10.19
CA GLN A 81 -11.07 19.38 -11.32
C GLN A 81 -12.28 18.85 -12.08
N SER A 82 -12.58 19.51 -13.20
CA SER A 82 -13.79 19.21 -13.96
C SER A 82 -13.85 17.71 -14.22
N SER A 83 -15.06 17.12 -14.23
CA SER A 83 -15.22 15.68 -14.46
C SER A 83 -14.48 15.21 -15.72
N GLU A 84 -14.40 16.07 -16.73
CA GLU A 84 -13.68 15.82 -17.98
C GLU A 84 -12.15 15.79 -17.81
N GLU A 85 -11.57 16.68 -17.01
CA GLU A 85 -10.14 16.67 -16.70
C GLU A 85 -9.75 15.45 -15.85
N ALA A 86 -10.60 15.06 -14.89
CA ALA A 86 -10.42 13.83 -14.12
C ALA A 86 -10.47 12.57 -15.01
N GLU A 87 -11.37 12.54 -15.99
CA GLU A 87 -11.45 11.46 -16.98
C GLU A 87 -10.26 11.43 -17.95
N ALA A 88 -9.72 12.59 -18.34
CA ALA A 88 -8.50 12.65 -19.16
C ALA A 88 -7.26 12.16 -18.38
N ASN A 89 -7.15 12.52 -17.11
CA ASN A 89 -6.05 12.11 -16.24
C ASN A 89 -6.06 10.61 -15.98
N VAL A 90 -7.23 10.03 -15.67
CA VAL A 90 -7.36 8.58 -15.42
C VAL A 90 -7.00 7.77 -16.67
N ARG A 91 -7.37 8.23 -17.88
CA ARG A 91 -6.98 7.59 -19.15
C ARG A 91 -5.46 7.56 -19.32
N THR A 92 -4.79 8.66 -18.97
CA THR A 92 -3.34 8.78 -19.08
C THR A 92 -2.65 7.85 -18.09
N HIS A 93 -3.09 7.82 -16.83
CA HIS A 93 -2.50 6.96 -15.80
C HIS A 93 -2.77 5.47 -16.06
N ALA A 94 -3.96 5.11 -16.54
CA ALA A 94 -4.26 3.74 -16.97
C ALA A 94 -3.37 3.31 -18.15
N ARG A 95 -3.16 4.19 -19.14
CA ARG A 95 -2.26 3.91 -20.27
C ARG A 95 -0.82 3.66 -19.79
N ASN A 96 -0.34 4.44 -18.84
CA ASN A 96 0.99 4.24 -18.25
C ASN A 96 1.08 2.89 -17.54
N LEU A 97 0.02 2.48 -16.83
CA LEU A 97 -0.04 1.16 -16.19
C LEU A 97 -0.05 0.02 -17.21
N VAL A 98 -0.71 0.16 -18.35
CA VAL A 98 -0.72 -0.85 -19.42
C VAL A 98 0.63 -0.93 -20.14
N ARG A 99 1.33 0.20 -20.29
CA ARG A 99 2.64 0.29 -20.96
C ARG A 99 3.76 -0.43 -20.23
N VAL A 100 3.59 -0.80 -18.96
CA VAL A 100 4.59 -1.59 -18.22
C VAL A 100 4.90 -2.94 -18.88
N LYS A 101 4.05 -3.38 -19.82
CA LYS A 101 4.29 -4.52 -20.70
C LYS A 101 5.67 -4.48 -21.37
N GLU A 102 6.19 -3.31 -21.72
CA GLU A 102 7.51 -3.17 -22.33
C GLU A 102 8.62 -3.76 -21.43
N TYR A 103 8.52 -3.57 -20.11
CA TYR A 103 9.46 -4.14 -19.14
C TYR A 103 9.22 -5.63 -18.89
N ILE A 104 7.97 -6.09 -19.01
CA ILE A 104 7.63 -7.53 -18.95
C ILE A 104 8.29 -8.25 -20.13
N ASP A 105 8.12 -7.73 -21.34
CA ASP A 105 8.68 -8.31 -22.56
C ASP A 105 10.21 -8.28 -22.55
N ALA A 106 10.81 -7.22 -22.01
CA ALA A 106 12.25 -7.08 -21.83
C ALA A 106 12.82 -7.85 -20.62
N ARG A 107 11.97 -8.49 -19.79
CA ARG A 107 12.35 -9.14 -18.52
C ARG A 107 13.13 -8.22 -17.56
N SER A 108 12.87 -6.92 -17.62
CA SER A 108 13.49 -5.90 -16.78
C SER A 108 12.74 -5.78 -15.46
N TRP A 109 12.90 -6.77 -14.57
CA TRP A 109 12.05 -6.93 -13.37
C TRP A 109 12.07 -5.74 -12.41
N ARG A 110 13.24 -5.11 -12.23
CA ARG A 110 13.39 -3.98 -11.31
C ARG A 110 12.71 -2.73 -11.87
N GLU A 111 12.89 -2.50 -13.16
CA GLU A 111 12.28 -1.40 -13.92
C GLU A 111 10.76 -1.60 -13.98
N LEU A 112 10.30 -2.83 -14.20
CA LEU A 112 8.89 -3.21 -14.12
C LEU A 112 8.29 -2.84 -12.77
N GLN A 113 8.89 -3.24 -11.65
CA GLN A 113 8.38 -2.91 -10.32
C GLN A 113 8.34 -1.40 -10.08
N ALA A 114 9.38 -0.66 -10.50
CA ALA A 114 9.42 0.79 -10.36
C ALA A 114 8.31 1.48 -11.17
N ALA A 115 8.19 1.13 -12.45
CA ALA A 115 7.17 1.68 -13.35
C ALA A 115 5.75 1.31 -12.90
N LEU A 116 5.54 0.08 -12.45
CA LEU A 116 4.27 -0.42 -11.93
C LEU A 116 3.83 0.37 -10.69
N ARG A 117 4.71 0.55 -9.69
CA ARG A 117 4.38 1.28 -8.46
C ARG A 117 4.09 2.76 -8.74
N ALA A 118 4.89 3.39 -9.61
CA ALA A 118 4.68 4.79 -9.99
C ALA A 118 3.35 4.99 -10.72
N SER A 119 3.08 4.19 -11.75
CA SER A 119 1.83 4.30 -12.53
C SER A 119 0.59 3.91 -11.71
N ALA A 120 0.68 2.87 -10.87
CA ALA A 120 -0.40 2.46 -9.99
C ALA A 120 -0.75 3.50 -8.93
N SER A 121 0.26 4.19 -8.35
CA SER A 121 0.02 5.21 -7.32
C SER A 121 -0.88 6.33 -7.84
N ASN A 122 -0.58 6.86 -9.02
CA ASN A 122 -1.35 7.95 -9.61
C ASN A 122 -2.77 7.48 -9.98
N LEU A 123 -2.88 6.30 -10.61
CA LEU A 123 -4.18 5.73 -10.96
C LEU A 123 -5.06 5.46 -9.73
N LYS A 124 -4.44 5.11 -8.59
CA LYS A 124 -5.13 4.86 -7.33
C LYS A 124 -5.83 6.10 -6.80
N GLN A 125 -5.18 7.25 -6.92
CA GLN A 125 -5.73 8.54 -6.47
C GLN A 125 -6.91 8.95 -7.35
N ASP A 126 -6.74 8.92 -8.67
CA ASP A 126 -7.77 9.29 -9.64
C ASP A 126 -9.01 8.40 -9.53
N LEU A 127 -8.84 7.08 -9.53
CA LEU A 127 -9.96 6.16 -9.42
C LEU A 127 -10.69 6.31 -8.09
N TYR A 128 -9.98 6.57 -7.00
CA TYR A 128 -10.63 6.81 -5.73
C TYR A 128 -11.49 8.07 -5.78
N ALA A 129 -10.97 9.18 -6.33
CA ALA A 129 -11.74 10.42 -6.50
C ALA A 129 -13.00 10.20 -7.36
N ILE A 130 -12.88 9.51 -8.50
CA ILE A 130 -14.02 9.19 -9.37
C ILE A 130 -15.06 8.35 -8.62
N ILE A 131 -14.64 7.33 -7.86
CA ILE A 131 -15.55 6.50 -7.06
C ILE A 131 -16.28 7.31 -5.99
N GLN A 132 -15.64 8.33 -5.41
CA GLN A 132 -16.30 9.18 -4.41
C GLN A 132 -17.33 10.11 -5.04
N ALA A 133 -17.11 10.57 -6.28
CA ALA A 133 -18.02 11.43 -7.02
C ALA A 133 -19.26 10.71 -7.58
N LYS A 134 -19.21 9.39 -7.78
CA LYS A 134 -20.33 8.61 -8.35
C LYS A 134 -21.48 8.40 -7.35
N PRO A 135 -22.73 8.22 -7.83
CA PRO A 135 -23.90 8.00 -6.96
C PRO A 135 -23.79 6.69 -6.17
N GLY A 136 -24.43 6.65 -5.00
CA GLY A 136 -24.35 5.55 -4.03
C GLY A 136 -24.60 4.15 -4.60
N SER A 137 -25.46 4.02 -5.61
CA SER A 137 -25.80 2.76 -6.27
C SER A 137 -24.66 2.15 -7.10
N GLN A 138 -23.79 2.98 -7.70
CA GLN A 138 -22.69 2.52 -8.57
C GLN A 138 -21.39 2.25 -7.81
N ARG A 139 -21.24 2.85 -6.62
CA ARG A 139 -20.00 2.77 -5.83
C ARG A 139 -19.62 1.33 -5.41
N PRO A 140 -20.55 0.42 -5.03
CA PRO A 140 -20.17 -0.95 -4.64
C PRO A 140 -19.47 -1.72 -5.75
N GLU A 141 -20.01 -1.65 -6.97
CA GLU A 141 -19.44 -2.34 -8.13
C GLU A 141 -18.06 -1.76 -8.49
N LEU A 142 -17.94 -0.42 -8.53
CA LEU A 142 -16.66 0.23 -8.81
C LEU A 142 -15.60 -0.06 -7.74
N ARG A 143 -15.99 -0.16 -6.46
CA ARG A 143 -15.06 -0.54 -5.37
C ARG A 143 -14.58 -1.98 -5.53
N ARG A 144 -15.44 -2.90 -5.97
CA ARG A 144 -15.07 -4.28 -6.26
C ARG A 144 -14.01 -4.32 -7.36
N LEU A 145 -14.26 -3.65 -8.49
CA LEU A 145 -13.33 -3.57 -9.62
C LEU A 145 -12.01 -2.88 -9.25
N TYR A 146 -12.08 -1.79 -8.48
CA TYR A 146 -10.90 -1.11 -7.94
C TYR A 146 -10.04 -2.06 -7.10
N SER A 147 -10.68 -2.85 -6.23
CA SER A 147 -9.98 -3.81 -5.37
C SER A 147 -9.34 -4.93 -6.21
N GLU A 148 -10.06 -5.44 -7.20
CA GLU A 148 -9.57 -6.46 -8.12
C GLU A 148 -8.35 -5.98 -8.93
N LEU A 149 -8.40 -4.75 -9.44
CA LEU A 149 -7.29 -4.10 -10.14
C LEU A 149 -6.05 -4.02 -9.24
N PHE A 150 -6.16 -3.41 -8.06
CA PHE A 150 -5.00 -3.17 -7.21
C PHE A 150 -4.49 -4.43 -6.51
N ASN A 151 -5.34 -5.43 -6.28
CA ASN A 151 -4.90 -6.75 -5.87
C ASN A 151 -4.06 -7.41 -6.97
N SER A 152 -4.48 -7.31 -8.24
CA SER A 152 -3.72 -7.84 -9.38
C SER A 152 -2.39 -7.10 -9.58
N VAL A 153 -2.36 -5.78 -9.40
CA VAL A 153 -1.11 -4.98 -9.38
C VAL A 153 -0.17 -5.47 -8.27
N THR A 154 -0.69 -5.68 -7.06
CA THR A 154 0.13 -6.16 -5.93
C THR A 154 0.68 -7.56 -6.20
N ARG A 155 -0.14 -8.48 -6.75
CA ARG A 155 0.30 -9.81 -7.16
C ARG A 155 1.36 -9.74 -8.26
N LEU A 156 1.21 -8.85 -9.25
CA LEU A 156 2.20 -8.64 -10.30
C LEU A 156 3.52 -8.14 -9.72
N ASP A 157 3.49 -7.21 -8.75
CA ASP A 157 4.69 -6.71 -8.07
C ASP A 157 5.48 -7.83 -7.36
N TYR A 158 4.77 -8.74 -6.69
CA TYR A 158 5.37 -9.93 -6.07
C TYR A 158 5.87 -10.93 -7.11
N ALA A 159 5.08 -11.23 -8.15
CA ALA A 159 5.50 -12.13 -9.21
C ALA A 159 6.73 -11.62 -9.96
N ALA A 160 6.84 -10.30 -10.17
CA ALA A 160 8.02 -9.66 -10.76
C ALA A 160 9.25 -9.78 -9.86
N ARG A 161 9.08 -9.64 -8.53
CA ARG A 161 10.17 -9.87 -7.56
C ARG A 161 10.69 -11.30 -7.63
N ASP A 162 9.77 -12.25 -7.70
CA ASP A 162 10.06 -13.68 -7.67
C ASP A 162 10.40 -14.22 -9.08
N LYS A 163 10.30 -13.37 -10.11
CA LYS A 163 10.54 -13.65 -11.54
C LYS A 163 9.65 -14.78 -12.09
N ASP A 164 8.45 -14.90 -11.56
CA ASP A 164 7.44 -15.86 -12.00
C ASP A 164 6.73 -15.33 -13.25
N GLU A 165 7.22 -15.70 -14.43
CA GLU A 165 6.67 -15.24 -15.71
C GLU A 165 5.21 -15.64 -15.93
N VAL A 166 4.79 -16.79 -15.38
CA VAL A 166 3.42 -17.28 -15.55
C VAL A 166 2.47 -16.39 -14.77
N GLN A 167 2.78 -16.13 -13.49
CA GLN A 167 1.98 -15.23 -12.68
C GLN A 167 2.04 -13.78 -13.15
N VAL A 168 3.18 -13.30 -13.67
CA VAL A 168 3.26 -11.95 -14.26
C VAL A 168 2.29 -11.81 -15.43
N LYS A 169 2.25 -12.78 -16.34
CA LYS A 169 1.34 -12.76 -17.50
C LYS A 169 -0.13 -12.83 -17.07
N GLU A 170 -0.46 -13.72 -16.12
CA GLU A 170 -1.81 -13.84 -15.56
C GLU A 170 -2.25 -12.51 -14.92
N CYS A 171 -1.43 -11.96 -14.02
CA CYS A 171 -1.76 -10.72 -13.32
C CYS A 171 -1.86 -9.54 -14.29
N TYR A 172 -1.00 -9.48 -15.31
CA TYR A 172 -1.08 -8.44 -16.34
C TYR A 172 -2.40 -8.53 -17.12
N GLY A 173 -2.81 -9.73 -17.53
CA GLY A 173 -4.11 -9.95 -18.18
C GLY A 173 -5.29 -9.48 -17.30
N ASN A 174 -5.25 -9.81 -16.01
CA ASN A 174 -6.26 -9.38 -15.04
C ASN A 174 -6.29 -7.85 -14.87
N ILE A 175 -5.13 -7.19 -14.87
CA ILE A 175 -5.03 -5.72 -14.80
C ILE A 175 -5.71 -5.08 -16.02
N VAL A 176 -5.40 -5.55 -17.22
CA VAL A 176 -6.01 -5.01 -18.46
C VAL A 176 -7.53 -5.20 -18.44
N ALA A 177 -7.99 -6.41 -18.13
CA ALA A 177 -9.42 -6.70 -18.05
C ALA A 177 -10.15 -5.88 -16.98
N ALA A 178 -9.51 -5.61 -15.84
CA ALA A 178 -10.09 -4.78 -14.79
C ALA A 178 -10.16 -3.30 -15.21
N ILE A 179 -9.13 -2.77 -15.90
CA ILE A 179 -9.15 -1.41 -16.45
C ILE A 179 -10.31 -1.26 -17.45
N ASP A 180 -10.47 -2.21 -18.38
CA ASP A 180 -11.54 -2.17 -19.38
C ASP A 180 -12.94 -2.19 -18.72
N GLN A 181 -13.12 -3.05 -17.71
CA GLN A 181 -14.38 -3.11 -16.95
C GLN A 181 -14.65 -1.81 -16.17
N ILE A 182 -13.62 -1.19 -15.59
CA ILE A 182 -13.76 0.11 -14.91
C ILE A 182 -14.16 1.18 -15.91
N PHE A 183 -13.50 1.24 -17.07
CA PHE A 183 -13.80 2.22 -18.12
C PHE A 183 -15.21 2.07 -18.66
N ALA A 184 -15.70 0.84 -18.86
CA ALA A 184 -17.09 0.58 -19.26
C ALA A 184 -18.16 1.04 -18.23
N ARG A 185 -17.75 1.42 -17.01
CA ARG A 185 -18.64 1.93 -15.96
C ARG A 185 -18.52 3.43 -15.72
N ILE A 186 -17.39 4.03 -16.08
CA ILE A 186 -17.13 5.45 -15.81
C ILE A 186 -17.15 6.33 -17.05
N MET A 187 -16.94 5.74 -18.24
CA MET A 187 -17.03 6.36 -19.57
C MET A 187 -18.20 5.78 -20.34
#